data_AF-A0A0F9FXU6-F1
#
_entry.id   AF-A0A0F9FXU6-F1
#
_cell.length_a   1.000
_cell.length_b   1.000
_cell.length_c   1.000
_cell.angle_alpha   90.00
_cell.angle_beta   90.00
_cell.angle_gamma   90.00
#
_symmetry.space_group_name_H-M   'P 1'
#
loop_
_entity.id
_entity.type
_entity.pdbx_description
1 polymer ?
#
loop_
_entity_poly.entity_id
_entity_poly.type
_entity_poly.pdbx_seq_one_letter_code
_entity_poly.pdbx_strand_id
1 'polypeptide(L)'
;GFTPQFVKDTLTAWIVDGVASEDARGVLSLPSDICPPETPAPTPYASILDRFRDNDCRMGADDIDTTLSDLGLSEAQLRAVVTPLVQDGSIAIARSTATLQAPLCGVKD
;
A
#
# COMPACT_ATOMS: atom_id res chain seq x y z
N GLY A 1 5.93 7.68 24.41
CA GLY A 1 5.80 6.21 24.49
C GLY A 1 4.41 5.89 24.98
N PHE A 2 3.84 4.75 24.58
CA PHE A 2 2.51 4.31 25.03
C PHE A 2 2.53 4.03 26.54
N THR A 3 2.10 5.00 27.35
CA THR A 3 1.93 4.83 28.80
C THR A 3 0.49 4.43 29.11
N PRO A 4 0.23 3.76 30.24
CA PRO A 4 -1.14 3.43 30.66
C PRO A 4 -2.05 4.67 30.75
N GLN A 5 -1.49 5.80 31.19
CA GLN A 5 -2.23 7.06 31.27
C GLN A 5 -2.59 7.59 29.88
N PHE A 6 -1.65 7.57 28.93
CA PHE A 6 -1.89 7.98 27.55
C PHE A 6 -3.00 7.14 26.89
N VAL A 7 -2.98 5.82 27.11
CA VAL A 7 -4.03 4.91 26.60
C VAL A 7 -5.38 5.28 27.21
N LYS A 8 -5.45 5.50 28.52
CA LYS A 8 -6.70 5.86 29.21
C LYS A 8 -7.26 7.20 28.72
N ASP A 9 -6.40 8.21 28.56
CA ASP A 9 -6.81 9.54 28.10
C ASP A 9 -7.33 9.48 26.65
N THR A 10 -6.67 8.69 25.79
CA THR A 10 -7.08 8.49 24.39
C THR A 10 -8.43 7.77 24.30
N LEU A 11 -8.62 6.68 25.04
CA LEU A 11 -9.88 5.93 25.03
C LEU A 11 -11.04 6.76 25.61
N THR A 12 -10.78 7.53 26.66
CA THR A 12 -11.78 8.43 27.26
C THR A 12 -12.20 9.50 26.25
N ALA A 13 -11.25 10.10 25.53
CA ALA A 13 -11.54 11.07 24.49
C ALA A 13 -12.44 10.47 23.39
N TRP A 14 -12.15 9.24 22.95
CA TRP A 14 -12.97 8.58 21.92
C TRP A 14 -14.40 8.29 22.36
N ILE A 15 -14.62 7.94 23.64
CA ILE A 15 -15.99 7.78 24.16
C ILE A 15 -16.71 9.14 24.19
N VAL A 16 -16.03 10.19 24.67
CA VAL A 16 -16.60 11.55 24.77
C VAL A 16 -16.95 12.11 23.39
N ASP A 17 -16.11 11.85 22.40
CA ASP A 17 -16.28 12.31 21.02
C ASP A 17 -17.29 11.46 20.21
N GLY A 18 -17.86 10.41 20.82
CA GLY A 18 -18.80 9.49 20.15
C GLY A 18 -18.17 8.57 19.11
N VAL A 19 -16.84 8.54 19.07
CA VAL A 19 -16.01 7.67 18.22
C VAL A 19 -16.02 6.22 18.73
N ALA A 20 -16.25 6.01 20.02
CA ALA A 20 -16.35 4.70 20.64
C ALA A 20 -17.56 4.62 21.58
N SER A 21 -18.07 3.42 21.80
CA SER A 21 -19.11 3.12 22.79
C SER A 21 -18.61 2.09 23.79
N GLU A 22 -18.99 2.21 25.06
CA GLU A 22 -18.64 1.26 26.11
C GLU A 22 -19.90 0.52 26.58
N ASP A 23 -19.85 -0.81 26.62
CA ASP A 23 -20.96 -1.62 27.16
C ASP A 23 -20.92 -1.70 28.69
N ALA A 24 -21.98 -2.23 29.31
CA ALA A 24 -22.08 -2.36 30.77
C ALA A 24 -21.03 -3.28 31.42
N ARG A 25 -20.21 -4.00 30.62
CA ARG A 25 -19.12 -4.87 31.07
C ARG A 25 -17.76 -4.19 30.92
N GLY A 26 -17.74 -2.93 30.48
CA GLY A 26 -16.51 -2.18 30.22
C GLY A 26 -15.85 -2.54 28.89
N VAL A 27 -16.59 -3.13 27.94
CA VAL A 27 -16.07 -3.45 26.61
C VAL A 27 -16.27 -2.24 25.69
N LEU A 28 -15.15 -1.71 25.22
CA LEU A 28 -15.12 -0.59 24.28
C LEU A 28 -15.26 -1.11 22.85
N SER A 29 -16.25 -0.59 22.12
CA SER A 29 -16.59 -0.94 20.74
C SER A 29 -16.46 0.28 19.85
N LEU A 30 -15.74 0.14 18.75
CA LEU A 30 -15.67 1.14 17.69
C LEU A 30 -16.77 0.87 16.66
N PRO A 31 -17.37 1.90 16.06
CA PRO A 31 -18.29 1.74 14.96
C PRO A 31 -17.53 1.23 13.72
N SER A 32 -18.22 0.42 12.91
CA SER A 32 -17.62 -0.33 11.80
C SER A 32 -17.14 0.55 10.64
N ASP A 33 -17.58 1.80 10.60
CA ASP A 33 -17.17 2.83 9.63
C ASP A 33 -15.76 3.39 9.89
N ILE A 34 -15.24 3.22 11.10
CA ILE A 34 -13.86 3.61 11.49
C ILE A 34 -12.89 2.45 11.32
N CYS A 35 -13.39 1.22 11.20
CA CYS A 35 -12.55 0.09 10.84
C CYS A 35 -11.99 0.32 9.43
N PRO A 36 -10.67 0.17 9.22
CA PRO A 36 -10.12 0.18 7.88
C PRO A 36 -10.83 -0.89 7.04
N PRO A 37 -11.01 -0.67 5.73
CA PRO A 37 -11.65 -1.66 4.87
C PRO A 37 -10.90 -3.00 4.98
N GLU A 38 -11.64 -4.11 4.97
CA GLU A 38 -11.05 -5.46 5.08
C GLU A 38 -10.00 -5.71 4.00
N THR A 39 -10.14 -5.05 2.84
CA THR A 39 -9.12 -4.99 1.80
C THR A 39 -8.46 -3.61 1.83
N PRO A 40 -7.18 -3.52 2.22
CA PRO A 40 -6.42 -2.29 2.07
C PRO A 40 -6.47 -1.81 0.62
N ALA A 41 -6.59 -0.50 0.40
CA ALA A 41 -6.45 0.05 -0.93
C ALA A 41 -5.07 -0.34 -1.52
N PRO A 42 -4.99 -0.67 -2.81
CA PRO A 42 -3.73 -1.05 -3.44
C PRO A 42 -2.74 0.12 -3.30
N THR A 43 -1.55 -0.19 -2.80
CA THR A 43 -0.47 0.79 -2.70
C THR A 43 0.13 1.05 -4.09
N PRO A 44 0.75 2.21 -4.35
CA PRO A 44 1.45 2.44 -5.62
C PRO A 44 2.46 1.33 -5.94
N TYR A 45 3.13 0.80 -4.90
CA TYR A 45 4.02 -0.34 -5.02
C TYR A 45 3.30 -1.59 -5.56
N ALA A 46 2.20 -1.99 -4.91
CA ALA A 46 1.41 -3.15 -5.32
C ALA A 46 0.88 -2.98 -6.75
N SER A 47 0.30 -1.82 -7.08
CA SER A 47 -0.24 -1.54 -8.40
C SER A 47 0.82 -1.61 -9.52
N ILE A 48 2.04 -1.12 -9.25
CA ILE A 48 3.15 -1.22 -10.21
C ILE A 48 3.58 -2.66 -10.41
N LEU A 49 3.69 -3.46 -9.34
CA LEU A 49 4.02 -4.88 -9.45
C LEU A 49 2.96 -5.65 -10.24
N ASP A 50 1.68 -5.39 -9.99
CA ASP A 50 0.58 -6.00 -10.74
C ASP A 50 0.66 -5.66 -12.22
N ARG A 51 0.99 -4.40 -12.56
CA ARG A 51 1.19 -4.01 -13.95
C ARG A 51 2.38 -4.73 -14.61
N PHE A 52 3.46 -4.98 -13.89
CA PHE A 52 4.53 -5.85 -14.39
C PHE A 52 4.00 -7.26 -14.64
N ARG A 53 3.26 -7.85 -13.70
CA ARG A 53 2.73 -9.23 -13.80
C ARG A 53 1.74 -9.40 -14.96
N ASP A 54 0.92 -8.39 -15.23
CA ASP A 54 -0.02 -8.39 -16.36
C ASP A 54 0.68 -8.33 -17.73
N ASN A 55 1.91 -7.81 -17.77
CA ASN A 55 2.73 -7.71 -18.97
C ASN A 55 3.86 -8.75 -19.00
N ASP A 56 3.57 -9.98 -18.56
CA ASP A 56 4.54 -11.10 -18.52
C ASP A 56 5.84 -10.74 -17.78
N CYS A 57 5.72 -9.95 -16.71
CA CYS A 57 6.82 -9.45 -15.88
C CYS A 57 7.77 -8.49 -16.59
N ARG A 58 7.34 -7.88 -17.69
CA ARG A 58 8.13 -6.96 -18.50
C ARG A 58 7.36 -5.66 -18.68
N MET A 59 8.09 -4.55 -18.70
CA MET A 59 7.51 -3.25 -18.99
C MET A 59 8.47 -2.48 -19.88
N GLY A 60 8.00 -2.07 -21.05
CA GLY A 60 8.73 -1.20 -21.96
C GLY A 60 8.64 0.26 -21.52
N ALA A 61 9.54 1.09 -22.05
CA ALA A 61 9.46 2.55 -21.86
C ALA A 61 8.12 3.14 -22.31
N ASP A 62 7.53 2.60 -23.39
CA ASP A 62 6.25 3.06 -23.93
C ASP A 62 5.06 2.72 -23.01
N ASP A 63 5.21 1.70 -22.16
CA ASP A 63 4.18 1.29 -21.20
C ASP A 63 4.14 2.18 -19.96
N ILE A 64 5.20 2.96 -19.71
CA ILE A 64 5.35 3.78 -18.50
C ILE A 64 4.29 4.88 -18.46
N ASP A 65 4.15 5.66 -19.53
CA ASP A 65 3.19 6.78 -19.58
C ASP A 65 1.74 6.29 -19.44
N THR A 66 1.45 5.14 -20.07
CA THR A 66 0.15 4.49 -19.96
C THR A 66 -0.08 3.99 -18.54
N THR A 67 0.91 3.35 -17.92
CA THR A 67 0.84 2.86 -16.53
C THR A 67 0.65 3.99 -15.53
N LEU A 68 1.37 5.10 -15.69
CA LEU A 68 1.23 6.30 -14.84
C LEU A 68 -0.19 6.88 -14.96
N SER A 69 -0.71 6.97 -16.18
CA SER A 69 -2.06 7.48 -16.45
C SER A 69 -3.15 6.57 -15.87
N ASP A 70 -3.05 5.25 -16.13
CA ASP A 70 -4.01 4.24 -15.66
C ASP A 70 -4.07 4.19 -14.13
N LEU A 71 -2.92 4.31 -13.46
CA LEU A 71 -2.81 4.24 -12.00
C LEU A 71 -2.97 5.60 -11.32
N GLY A 72 -3.10 6.70 -12.07
CA GLY A 72 -3.13 8.05 -11.54
C GLY A 72 -1.87 8.44 -10.75
N LEU A 73 -0.72 7.88 -11.13
CA LEU A 73 0.56 8.08 -10.46
C LEU A 73 1.37 9.18 -11.15
N SER A 74 2.14 9.92 -10.35
CA SER A 74 3.18 10.81 -10.85
C SER A 74 4.48 10.05 -11.14
N GLU A 75 5.31 10.61 -12.02
CA GLU A 75 6.63 10.05 -12.31
C GLU A 75 7.52 9.95 -11.05
N ALA A 76 7.36 10.88 -10.11
CA ALA A 76 8.08 10.86 -8.83
C ALA A 76 7.68 9.65 -7.97
N GLN A 77 6.40 9.28 -7.94
CA GLN A 77 5.91 8.10 -7.22
C GLN A 77 6.41 6.81 -7.87
N LEU A 78 6.36 6.72 -9.20
CA LEU A 78 6.93 5.57 -9.91
C LEU A 78 8.43 5.43 -9.63
N ARG A 79 9.18 6.53 -9.67
CA ARG A 79 10.62 6.52 -9.38
C ARG A 79 10.90 6.10 -7.95
N ALA A 80 10.11 6.55 -6.98
CA ALA A 80 10.24 6.16 -5.58
C ALA A 80 10.02 4.65 -5.37
N VAL A 81 9.17 4.02 -6.18
CA VAL A 81 8.91 2.57 -6.15
C VAL A 81 9.98 1.78 -6.92
N VAL A 82 10.31 2.19 -8.14
CA VAL A 82 11.19 1.42 -9.04
C VAL A 82 12.66 1.54 -8.65
N THR A 83 13.11 2.70 -8.16
CA THR A 83 14.53 2.92 -7.77
C THR A 83 15.04 1.88 -6.77
N PRO A 84 14.38 1.63 -5.62
CA PRO A 84 14.85 0.61 -4.68
C PRO A 84 14.83 -0.80 -5.30
N LEU A 85 13.83 -1.12 -6.12
CA LEU A 85 13.73 -2.42 -6.80
C LEU A 85 14.84 -2.65 -7.83
N VAL A 86 15.36 -1.60 -8.45
CA VAL A 86 16.53 -1.71 -9.33
C VAL A 86 17.81 -1.88 -8.49
N GLN A 87 17.90 -1.18 -7.36
CA GLN A 87 19.07 -1.24 -6.47
C GLN A 87 19.22 -2.59 -5.77
N ASP A 88 18.12 -3.24 -5.40
CA ASP A 88 18.12 -4.56 -4.76
C ASP A 88 18.15 -5.72 -5.77
N GLY A 89 18.09 -5.42 -7.08
CA GLY A 89 18.14 -6.40 -8.17
C GLY A 89 16.80 -7.06 -8.49
N SER A 90 15.71 -6.66 -7.86
CA SER A 90 14.34 -7.12 -8.13
C SER A 90 13.85 -6.73 -9.53
N ILE A 91 14.32 -5.62 -10.09
CA ILE A 91 14.07 -5.22 -11.47
C ILE A 91 15.40 -5.12 -12.20
N ALA A 92 15.53 -5.86 -13.29
CA ALA A 92 16.63 -5.72 -14.23
C ALA A 92 16.19 -4.85 -15.41
N ILE A 93 16.96 -3.81 -15.72
CA ILE A 93 16.73 -2.96 -16.89
C ILE A 93 17.72 -3.36 -17.99
N ALA A 94 17.19 -3.79 -19.13
CA ALA A 94 17.99 -4.09 -20.31
C ALA A 94 17.45 -3.32 -21.52
N ARG A 95 18.32 -2.50 -22.13
CA ARG A 95 17.97 -1.58 -23.23
C ARG A 95 16.88 -0.58 -22.80
N SER A 96 15.62 -0.90 -23.08
CA SER A 96 14.43 -0.09 -22.80
C SER A 96 13.31 -0.91 -22.16
N THR A 97 13.63 -2.11 -21.65
CA THR A 97 12.68 -2.99 -20.98
C THR A 97 13.13 -3.23 -19.55
N ALA A 98 12.27 -2.88 -18.60
CA ALA A 98 12.37 -3.31 -17.22
C ALA A 98 11.78 -4.72 -17.11
N THR A 99 12.46 -5.63 -16.42
CA THR A 99 12.02 -7.00 -16.19
C THR A 99 12.02 -7.28 -14.69
N LEU A 100 10.86 -7.61 -14.15
CA LEU A 100 10.69 -8.04 -12.77
C LEU A 100 11.28 -9.44 -12.61
N GLN A 101 12.24 -9.60 -11.70
CA GLN A 101 12.90 -10.89 -11.45
C GLN A 101 12.02 -11.81 -10.59
N ALA A 102 12.28 -13.11 -10.64
CA ALA A 102 11.75 -14.02 -9.65
C ALA A 102 12.33 -13.67 -8.27
N PRO A 103 11.54 -13.67 -7.18
CA PRO A 103 10.20 -14.25 -7.05
C PRO A 103 9.02 -13.32 -7.37
N LEU A 104 9.23 -12.01 -7.50
CA LEU A 104 8.14 -11.02 -7.56
C LEU A 104 7.23 -11.16 -8.79
N CYS A 105 7.78 -11.70 -9.88
CA CYS A 105 7.06 -12.02 -11.11
C CYS A 105 5.98 -13.11 -10.95
N GLY A 106 6.09 -13.99 -9.95
CA GLY A 106 5.19 -15.14 -9.77
C GLY A 106 4.24 -15.05 -8.57
N VAL A 107 4.39 -14.03 -7.71
CA VAL A 107 3.49 -13.80 -6.57
C VAL A 107 2.30 -13.00 -7.09
N LYS A 108 1.12 -13.60 -7.26
CA LYS A 108 -0.14 -12.83 -7.35
C LYS A 108 -0.76 -12.91 -5.96
N ASP A 109 -0.76 -11.79 -5.24
CA ASP A 109 -1.44 -11.69 -3.93
C ASP A 109 -2.97 -11.72 -4.13
#